data_AF-A0A1X0QMR1-F1
#
_entry.id   AF-A0A1X0QMR1-F1
#
_cell.length_a   1.000
_cell.length_b   1.000
_cell.length_c   1.000
_cell.angle_alpha   90.00
_cell.angle_beta   90.00
_cell.angle_gamma   90.00
#
_symmetry.space_group_name_H-M   'P 1'
#
loop_
_entity.id
_entity.type
_entity.pdbx_description
1 polymer ?
#
loop_
_entity_poly.entity_id
_entity_poly.type
_entity_poly.pdbx_seq_one_letter_code
_entity_poly.pdbx_strand_id
1 'polypeptide(L)'
;VDDLLPNQNNKVMFANTVKSDGFSVDFVFNKRTTKDTSLIANIDLKLEDFGLEEAKQAYQPMFLDPGRKSVFTAAIGLDTANHQIRRCSTAEYYHRTGSTKYIKKLERFKAQKGIKTIETNISSPKTSQCAAYLLYIEYILTHVGVLFTFYDYKTAKDRFYLYQCRQRAAEEMVNMLVHGGAKYNKNKRKKRNRKK
;
A
#
# COMPACT_ATOMS: atom_id res chain seq x y z
N VAL A 1 28.05 29.37 -15.51
CA VAL A 1 27.06 28.46 -14.89
C VAL A 1 27.89 27.68 -13.92
N ASP A 2 28.11 28.28 -12.75
CA ASP A 2 29.19 27.86 -11.86
C ASP A 2 28.65 27.77 -10.43
N ASP A 3 28.99 26.65 -9.82
CA ASP A 3 29.11 26.38 -8.39
C ASP A 3 27.85 26.36 -7.51
N LEU A 4 26.93 25.43 -7.78
CA LEU A 4 26.02 24.94 -6.74
C LEU A 4 26.35 23.49 -6.38
N LEU A 5 27.16 23.31 -5.34
CA LEU A 5 27.52 22.02 -4.78
C LEU A 5 26.38 21.50 -3.86
N PRO A 6 25.95 20.22 -3.99
CA PRO A 6 24.96 19.62 -3.08
C PRO A 6 25.49 19.55 -1.64
N ASN A 7 24.60 19.64 -0.64
CA ASN A 7 24.92 19.50 0.80
C ASN A 7 25.76 20.59 1.50
N GLN A 8 26.00 21.74 0.87
CA GLN A 8 26.39 22.94 1.63
C GLN A 8 25.15 23.69 2.12
N ASN A 9 25.32 24.64 3.06
CA ASN A 9 24.28 25.53 3.63
C ASN A 9 23.63 26.44 2.56
N ASN A 10 23.02 25.84 1.54
CA ASN A 10 22.43 26.49 0.40
C ASN A 10 20.97 26.81 0.73
N LYS A 11 20.71 28.06 1.16
CA LYS A 11 19.35 28.58 1.42
C LYS A 11 18.42 28.55 0.19
N VAL A 12 18.95 28.26 -1.01
CA VAL A 12 18.27 28.37 -2.30
C VAL A 12 17.80 27.01 -2.85
N MET A 13 18.11 25.90 -2.17
CA MET A 13 17.77 24.55 -2.65
C MET A 13 17.13 23.74 -1.53
N PHE A 14 15.96 23.15 -1.79
CA PHE A 14 15.38 22.13 -0.91
C PHE A 14 15.89 20.76 -1.36
N ALA A 15 16.58 20.05 -0.46
CA ALA A 15 17.07 18.70 -0.67
C ALA A 15 16.37 17.75 0.31
N ASN A 16 15.77 16.68 -0.20
CA ASN A 16 15.19 15.63 0.61
C ASN A 16 15.81 14.29 0.24
N THR A 17 16.12 13.47 1.24
CA THR A 17 16.78 12.17 1.05
C THR A 17 15.84 11.09 1.58
N VAL A 18 15.41 10.21 0.69
CA VAL A 18 14.63 9.02 1.08
C VAL A 18 15.59 7.84 1.14
N LYS A 19 15.71 7.23 2.32
CA LYS A 19 16.50 6.01 2.54
C LYS A 19 15.54 4.85 2.81
N SER A 20 15.67 3.76 2.06
CA SER A 20 14.99 2.50 2.39
C SER A 20 15.92 1.55 3.13
N ASP A 21 15.35 0.79 4.06
CA ASP A 21 16.03 -0.17 4.91
C ASP A 21 16.47 -1.41 4.13
N GLY A 22 17.71 -1.39 3.63
CA GLY A 22 18.52 -2.61 3.55
C GLY A 22 19.31 -2.87 2.27
N PHE A 23 18.99 -2.27 1.12
CA PHE A 23 19.78 -2.42 -0.11
C PHE A 23 19.65 -1.14 -0.98
N SER A 24 20.73 -0.37 -1.02
CA SER A 24 20.71 1.09 -1.15
C SER A 24 20.55 1.62 -2.58
N VAL A 25 19.50 2.41 -2.82
CA VAL A 25 19.50 3.44 -3.87
C VAL A 25 19.08 4.75 -3.20
N ASP A 26 20.00 5.71 -3.15
CA ASP A 26 19.74 7.06 -2.64
C ASP A 26 19.37 7.96 -3.83
N PHE A 27 18.17 8.54 -3.77
CA PHE A 27 17.76 9.57 -4.74
C PHE A 27 17.83 10.93 -4.06
N VAL A 28 18.63 11.84 -4.64
CA VAL A 28 18.72 13.24 -4.21
C VAL A 28 17.93 14.08 -5.21
N PHE A 29 16.85 14.71 -4.75
CA PHE A 29 16.09 15.67 -5.53
C PHE A 29 16.45 17.08 -5.05
N ASN A 30 16.97 17.88 -5.98
CA ASN A 30 17.27 19.29 -5.75
C ASN A 30 16.24 20.14 -6.47
N LYS A 31 15.41 20.88 -5.72
CA LYS A 31 14.48 21.85 -6.29
C LYS A 31 14.93 23.26 -5.92
N ARG A 32 15.05 24.13 -6.93
CA ARG A 32 15.35 25.55 -6.75
C ARG A 32 14.20 26.21 -5.99
N THR A 33 14.49 26.79 -4.83
CA THR A 33 13.49 27.48 -4.01
C THR A 33 13.00 28.71 -4.79
N THR A 34 11.71 28.75 -5.10
CA THR A 34 11.06 29.97 -5.61
C THR A 34 11.08 31.04 -4.52
N LYS A 35 11.27 32.30 -4.92
CA LYS A 35 11.50 33.44 -4.00
C LYS A 35 10.38 33.66 -2.96
N ASP A 36 9.21 33.05 -3.12
CA ASP A 36 8.16 33.00 -2.11
C ASP A 36 8.32 31.82 -1.15
N THR A 37 9.29 31.94 -0.25
CA THR A 37 9.53 30.94 0.81
C THR A 37 8.79 31.26 2.11
N SER A 38 8.10 32.41 2.19
CA SER A 38 7.33 32.83 3.38
C SER A 38 5.99 32.13 3.52
N LEU A 39 5.45 31.53 2.46
CA LEU A 39 4.09 30.97 2.50
C LEU A 39 4.06 29.47 2.78
N ILE A 40 4.98 28.65 2.26
CA ILE A 40 4.72 27.19 2.19
C ILE A 40 5.04 26.43 3.48
N ALA A 41 5.88 26.97 4.37
CA ALA A 41 6.35 26.21 5.54
C ALA A 41 5.32 26.08 6.68
N ASN A 42 4.27 26.91 6.71
CA ASN A 42 3.31 27.00 7.82
C ASN A 42 1.86 27.24 7.38
N ILE A 43 1.41 26.69 6.23
CA ILE A 43 -0.03 26.78 5.89
C ILE A 43 -0.76 25.61 6.55
N ASP A 44 -1.27 25.85 7.75
CA ASP A 44 -2.29 24.99 8.36
C ASP A 44 -3.65 25.37 7.77
N LEU A 45 -3.97 24.81 6.60
CA LEU A 45 -5.24 25.04 5.90
C LEU A 45 -6.38 24.43 6.71
N LYS A 46 -7.24 25.28 7.27
CA LYS A 46 -8.47 24.90 7.95
C LYS A 46 -9.65 24.89 7.00
N LEU A 47 -10.73 24.25 7.41
CA LEU A 47 -11.96 24.22 6.61
C LEU A 47 -12.54 25.64 6.42
N GLU A 48 -12.32 26.53 7.39
CA GLU A 48 -12.75 27.92 7.33
C GLU A 48 -11.98 28.75 6.27
N ASP A 49 -10.80 28.28 5.84
CA ASP A 49 -9.97 28.97 4.84
C ASP A 49 -10.51 28.80 3.41
N PHE A 50 -11.47 27.90 3.20
CA PHE A 50 -12.07 27.64 1.90
C PHE A 50 -13.49 28.20 1.83
N GLY A 51 -13.71 29.14 0.91
CA GLY A 51 -15.06 29.54 0.55
C GLY A 51 -15.82 28.39 -0.12
N LEU A 52 -17.11 28.21 0.17
CA LEU A 52 -17.92 27.17 -0.47
C LEU A 52 -17.93 27.29 -2.00
N GLU A 53 -17.98 28.52 -2.52
CA GLU A 53 -17.95 28.76 -3.97
C GLU A 53 -16.57 28.49 -4.58
N GLU A 54 -15.50 28.82 -3.87
CA GLU A 54 -14.13 28.44 -4.26
C GLU A 54 -13.97 26.92 -4.28
N ALA A 55 -14.42 26.22 -3.24
CA ALA A 55 -14.41 24.76 -3.14
C ALA A 55 -15.18 24.09 -4.27
N LYS A 56 -16.31 24.66 -4.70
CA LYS A 56 -17.11 24.16 -5.83
C LYS A 56 -16.46 24.42 -7.19
N GLN A 57 -15.81 25.57 -7.37
CA GLN A 57 -15.26 25.99 -8.67
C GLN A 57 -13.85 25.45 -8.93
N ALA A 58 -12.99 25.45 -7.92
CA ALA A 58 -11.57 25.14 -8.06
C ALA A 58 -11.22 23.69 -7.65
N TYR A 59 -12.06 23.02 -6.87
CA TYR A 59 -11.75 21.72 -6.29
C TYR A 59 -12.83 20.66 -6.58
N GLN A 60 -12.44 19.38 -6.44
CA GLN A 60 -13.37 18.26 -6.44
C GLN A 60 -13.41 17.66 -5.02
N PRO A 61 -14.38 18.06 -4.18
CA PRO A 61 -14.50 17.53 -2.84
C PRO A 61 -14.84 16.04 -2.88
N MET A 62 -14.13 15.27 -2.05
CA MET A 62 -14.27 13.82 -1.91
C MET A 62 -14.34 13.47 -0.43
N PHE A 63 -15.44 12.84 -0.02
CA PHE A 63 -15.65 12.38 1.35
C PHE A 63 -15.33 10.89 1.42
N LEU A 64 -14.30 10.52 2.18
CA LEU A 64 -13.81 9.15 2.29
C LEU A 64 -14.28 8.49 3.58
N ASP A 65 -14.87 7.30 3.43
CA ASP A 65 -15.29 6.43 4.53
C ASP A 65 -14.61 5.05 4.40
N PRO A 66 -13.65 4.70 5.28
CA PRO A 66 -13.10 3.36 5.35
C PRO A 66 -14.08 2.42 6.08
N GLY A 67 -14.19 1.16 5.62
CA GLY A 67 -15.13 0.21 6.21
C GLY A 67 -14.59 -1.21 6.33
N ARG A 68 -15.28 -2.06 7.09
CA ARG A 68 -14.87 -3.47 7.27
C ARG A 68 -14.88 -4.26 5.95
N LYS A 69 -15.88 -4.00 5.10
CA LYS A 69 -16.06 -4.68 3.79
C LYS A 69 -15.49 -3.87 2.62
N SER A 70 -15.06 -2.64 2.86
CA SER A 70 -14.59 -1.70 1.86
C SER A 70 -13.30 -1.04 2.30
N VAL A 71 -12.27 -1.09 1.44
CA VAL A 71 -11.05 -0.30 1.67
C VAL A 71 -11.41 1.18 1.75
N PHE A 72 -12.30 1.63 0.88
CA PHE A 72 -12.95 2.93 0.98
C PHE A 72 -14.30 2.95 0.24
N THR A 73 -15.17 3.82 0.70
CA THR A 73 -16.30 4.39 -0.03
C THR A 73 -16.08 5.89 -0.10
N ALA A 74 -16.22 6.47 -1.29
CA ALA A 74 -16.00 7.87 -1.56
C ALA A 74 -17.28 8.48 -2.13
N ALA A 75 -17.82 9.51 -1.48
CA ALA A 75 -18.82 10.38 -2.09
C ALA A 75 -18.08 11.56 -2.74
N ILE A 76 -18.34 11.79 -4.03
CA ILE A 76 -17.66 12.80 -4.83
C ILE A 76 -18.66 13.85 -5.26
N GLY A 77 -18.30 15.12 -5.06
CA GLY A 77 -19.14 16.27 -5.35
C GLY A 77 -20.00 16.71 -4.16
N LEU A 78 -20.33 18.01 -4.14
CA LEU A 78 -21.20 18.63 -3.14
C LEU A 78 -22.68 18.68 -3.58
N ASP A 79 -22.92 18.58 -4.89
CA ASP A 79 -24.25 18.71 -5.48
C ASP A 79 -24.92 17.33 -5.63
N THR A 80 -26.22 17.25 -5.30
CA THR A 80 -27.04 16.05 -5.44
C THR A 80 -27.24 15.63 -6.89
N ALA A 81 -27.14 16.56 -7.85
CA ALA A 81 -27.31 16.25 -9.28
C ALA A 81 -26.10 15.51 -9.90
N ASN A 82 -24.88 15.79 -9.42
CA ASN A 82 -23.64 15.24 -9.97
C ASN A 82 -22.86 14.35 -8.97
N HIS A 83 -23.50 13.99 -7.88
CA HIS A 83 -22.97 13.12 -6.85
C HIS A 83 -22.57 11.73 -7.41
N GLN A 84 -21.32 11.32 -7.17
CA GLN A 84 -20.84 9.98 -7.52
C GLN A 84 -20.35 9.21 -6.30
N ILE A 85 -20.78 7.96 -6.16
CA ILE A 85 -20.22 7.04 -5.16
C ILE A 85 -19.18 6.14 -5.83
N ARG A 86 -17.93 6.26 -5.38
CA ARG A 86 -16.84 5.37 -5.80
C ARG A 86 -16.43 4.48 -4.63
N ARG A 87 -16.26 3.18 -4.86
CA ARG A 87 -15.90 2.23 -3.80
C ARG A 87 -14.83 1.27 -4.26
N CYS A 88 -13.94 0.89 -3.36
CA CYS A 88 -13.13 -0.30 -3.49
C CYS A 88 -13.47 -1.26 -2.36
N SER A 89 -13.97 -2.45 -2.68
CA SER A 89 -14.24 -3.47 -1.66
C SER A 89 -12.94 -4.15 -1.20
N THR A 90 -12.91 -4.67 0.02
CA THR A 90 -11.78 -5.47 0.52
C THR A 90 -11.51 -6.69 -0.36
N ALA A 91 -12.59 -7.30 -0.88
CA ALA A 91 -12.49 -8.41 -1.83
C ALA A 91 -11.89 -7.99 -3.18
N GLU A 92 -12.29 -6.83 -3.72
CA GLU A 92 -11.71 -6.28 -4.95
C GLU A 92 -10.22 -5.97 -4.77
N TYR A 93 -9.84 -5.42 -3.62
CA TYR A 93 -8.43 -5.17 -3.28
C TYR A 93 -7.62 -6.47 -3.28
N TYR A 94 -8.04 -7.48 -2.51
CA TYR A 94 -7.32 -8.76 -2.46
C TYR A 94 -7.32 -9.53 -3.79
N HIS A 95 -8.31 -9.29 -4.65
CA HIS A 95 -8.32 -9.79 -6.02
C HIS A 95 -7.23 -9.11 -6.87
N ARG A 96 -7.13 -7.77 -6.80
CA ARG A 96 -6.11 -6.99 -7.53
C ARG A 96 -4.69 -7.32 -7.08
N THR A 97 -4.47 -7.49 -5.77
CA THR A 97 -3.15 -7.87 -5.26
C THR A 97 -2.78 -9.32 -5.58
N GLY A 98 -3.73 -10.16 -6.00
CA GLY A 98 -3.55 -11.59 -6.20
C GLY A 98 -3.34 -12.37 -4.90
N SER A 99 -3.44 -11.73 -3.73
CA SER A 99 -3.15 -12.33 -2.42
C SER A 99 -4.02 -13.55 -2.16
N THR A 100 -5.31 -13.51 -2.51
CA THR A 100 -6.21 -14.67 -2.30
C THR A 100 -5.76 -15.90 -3.08
N LYS A 101 -5.30 -15.72 -4.33
CA LYS A 101 -4.81 -16.83 -5.16
C LYS A 101 -3.50 -17.39 -4.61
N TYR A 102 -2.59 -16.49 -4.21
CA TYR A 102 -1.32 -16.89 -3.60
C TYR A 102 -1.53 -17.66 -2.29
N ILE A 103 -2.34 -17.12 -1.36
CA ILE A 103 -2.62 -17.76 -0.07
C ILE A 103 -3.21 -19.15 -0.28
N LYS A 104 -4.17 -19.31 -1.20
CA LYS A 104 -4.74 -20.64 -1.54
C LYS A 104 -3.69 -21.61 -2.07
N LYS A 105 -2.76 -21.16 -2.92
CA LYS A 105 -1.65 -21.98 -3.43
C LYS A 105 -0.70 -22.37 -2.30
N LEU A 106 -0.33 -21.42 -1.45
CA LEU A 106 0.56 -21.63 -0.32
C LEU A 106 -0.03 -22.63 0.68
N GLU A 107 -1.31 -22.47 1.05
CA GLU A 107 -2.01 -23.40 1.96
C GLU A 107 -2.03 -24.84 1.45
N ARG A 108 -2.27 -25.03 0.14
CA ARG A 108 -2.19 -26.37 -0.47
C ARG A 108 -0.79 -26.94 -0.38
N PHE A 109 0.23 -26.12 -0.63
CA PHE A 109 1.61 -26.56 -0.59
C PHE A 109 2.06 -26.90 0.85
N LYS A 110 1.63 -26.10 1.83
CA LYS A 110 1.83 -26.39 3.26
C LYS A 110 1.22 -27.72 3.66
N ALA A 111 -0.02 -27.99 3.23
CA ALA A 111 -0.70 -29.25 3.52
C ALA A 111 0.05 -30.45 2.89
N GLN A 112 0.45 -30.35 1.63
CA GLN A 112 1.21 -31.39 0.92
C GLN A 112 2.57 -31.70 1.56
N LYS A 113 3.22 -30.69 2.15
CA LYS A 113 4.54 -30.82 2.79
C LYS A 113 4.47 -31.06 4.30
N GLY A 114 3.28 -31.26 4.87
CA GLY A 114 3.10 -31.45 6.32
C GLY A 114 3.38 -30.21 7.18
N ILE A 115 3.72 -29.08 6.57
CA ILE A 115 4.06 -27.83 7.26
C ILE A 115 2.87 -27.28 8.05
N LYS A 116 1.67 -27.47 7.52
CA LYS A 116 0.45 -27.01 8.21
C LYS A 116 0.30 -27.65 9.59
N THR A 117 0.66 -28.93 9.72
CA THR A 117 0.61 -29.64 11.01
C THR A 117 1.64 -29.07 11.98
N ILE A 118 2.87 -28.84 11.50
CA ILE A 118 3.94 -28.22 12.28
C ILE A 118 3.48 -26.84 12.78
N GLU A 119 3.00 -25.97 11.89
CA GLU A 119 2.55 -24.63 12.25
C GLU A 119 1.37 -24.61 13.24
N THR A 120 0.43 -25.55 13.10
CA THR A 120 -0.74 -25.63 13.99
C THR A 120 -0.36 -26.07 15.41
N ASN A 121 0.71 -26.85 15.55
CA ASN A 121 1.20 -27.35 16.82
C ASN A 121 2.18 -26.39 17.52
N ILE A 122 2.59 -25.29 16.86
CA ILE A 122 3.40 -24.26 17.49
C ILE A 122 2.57 -23.58 18.58
N SER A 123 3.00 -23.75 19.83
CA SER A 123 2.42 -23.07 20.98
C SER A 123 2.69 -21.56 20.93
N SER A 124 1.86 -20.78 21.62
CA SER A 124 2.04 -19.32 21.68
C SER A 124 3.32 -18.96 22.44
N PRO A 125 4.22 -18.11 21.89
CA PRO A 125 5.38 -17.61 22.62
C PRO A 125 4.99 -16.60 23.71
N LYS A 126 3.76 -16.07 23.69
CA LYS A 126 3.26 -15.09 24.67
C LYS A 126 2.74 -15.82 25.91
N THR A 127 3.65 -16.25 26.78
CA THR A 127 3.33 -16.94 28.03
C THR A 127 4.21 -16.43 29.17
N SER A 128 3.66 -16.36 30.39
CA SER A 128 4.40 -16.05 31.62
C SER A 128 5.02 -17.30 32.24
N GLN A 129 4.65 -18.50 31.77
CA GLN A 129 5.13 -19.76 32.31
C GLN A 129 6.42 -20.20 31.62
N CYS A 130 7.52 -20.26 32.38
CA CYS A 130 8.85 -20.62 31.86
C CYS A 130 8.86 -22.00 31.18
N ALA A 131 8.22 -23.01 31.77
CA ALA A 131 8.15 -24.36 31.20
C ALA A 131 7.44 -24.38 29.82
N ALA A 132 6.35 -23.63 29.66
CA ALA A 132 5.64 -23.53 28.40
C ALA A 132 6.48 -22.82 27.32
N TYR A 133 7.28 -21.84 27.72
CA TYR A 133 8.21 -21.15 26.82
C TYR A 133 9.38 -22.05 26.38
N LEU A 134 9.91 -22.88 27.30
CA LEU A 134 10.94 -23.87 26.95
C LEU A 134 10.42 -24.89 25.94
N LEU A 135 9.20 -25.41 26.14
CA LEU A 135 8.55 -26.30 25.17
C LEU A 135 8.36 -25.65 23.80
N TYR A 136 7.99 -24.36 23.78
CA TYR A 136 7.92 -23.59 22.53
C TYR A 136 9.29 -23.53 21.82
N ILE A 137 10.36 -23.19 22.55
CA ILE A 137 11.71 -23.12 21.98
C ILE A 137 12.14 -24.48 21.44
N GLU A 138 11.99 -25.54 22.23
CA GLU A 138 12.33 -26.91 21.84
C GLU A 138 11.57 -27.33 20.58
N TYR A 139 10.27 -27.04 20.51
CA TYR A 139 9.45 -27.33 19.35
C TYR A 139 9.94 -26.59 18.10
N ILE A 140 10.23 -25.30 18.21
CA ILE A 140 10.74 -24.49 17.09
C ILE A 140 12.10 -25.00 16.62
N LEU A 141 13.05 -25.23 17.54
CA LEU A 141 14.39 -25.71 17.21
C LEU A 141 14.35 -27.09 16.54
N THR A 142 13.45 -27.98 16.97
CA THR A 142 13.26 -29.31 16.37
C THR A 142 12.80 -29.20 14.91
N HIS A 143 11.98 -28.21 14.57
CA HIS A 143 11.37 -28.09 13.24
C HIS A 143 11.99 -26.99 12.37
N VAL A 144 12.96 -26.22 12.87
CA VAL A 144 13.51 -25.04 12.20
C VAL A 144 14.10 -25.37 10.82
N GLY A 145 14.79 -26.50 10.70
CA GLY A 145 15.39 -26.93 9.43
C GLY A 145 14.33 -27.21 8.35
N VAL A 146 13.23 -27.86 8.73
CA VAL A 146 12.09 -28.13 7.81
C VAL A 146 11.41 -26.83 7.42
N LEU A 147 11.19 -25.92 8.37
CA LEU A 147 10.59 -24.61 8.13
C LEU A 147 11.45 -23.74 7.20
N PHE A 148 12.76 -23.67 7.43
CA PHE A 148 13.70 -22.95 6.56
C PHE A 148 13.79 -23.54 5.17
N THR A 149 13.77 -24.87 5.05
CA THR A 149 13.75 -25.54 3.74
C THR A 149 12.46 -25.25 2.97
N PHE A 150 11.31 -25.18 3.67
CA PHE A 150 10.04 -24.87 3.04
C PHE A 150 9.91 -23.40 2.64
N TYR A 151 10.33 -22.49 3.51
CA TYR A 151 10.32 -21.05 3.28
C TYR A 151 11.63 -20.53 2.67
N ASP A 152 12.24 -21.35 1.81
CA ASP A 152 13.48 -21.01 1.13
C ASP A 152 13.30 -19.84 0.14
N TYR A 153 14.42 -19.47 -0.48
CA TYR A 153 14.50 -18.40 -1.47
C TYR A 153 13.58 -18.60 -2.68
N LYS A 154 13.11 -19.82 -2.97
CA LYS A 154 12.18 -20.07 -4.10
C LYS A 154 10.84 -19.37 -3.88
N THR A 155 10.47 -19.13 -2.62
CA THR A 155 9.27 -18.34 -2.28
C THR A 155 9.48 -16.83 -2.45
N ALA A 156 10.73 -16.35 -2.53
CA ALA A 156 11.05 -14.93 -2.61
C ALA A 156 10.47 -14.27 -3.87
N LYS A 157 10.49 -14.98 -5.02
CA LYS A 157 9.87 -14.51 -6.26
C LYS A 157 8.38 -14.23 -6.10
N ASP A 158 7.64 -15.15 -5.48
CA ASP A 158 6.21 -14.97 -5.25
C ASP A 158 5.94 -13.82 -4.24
N ARG A 159 6.78 -13.67 -3.20
CA ARG A 159 6.68 -12.54 -2.26
C ARG A 159 6.95 -11.19 -2.93
N PHE A 160 7.95 -11.12 -3.81
CA PHE A 160 8.28 -9.94 -4.59
C PHE A 160 7.13 -9.54 -5.52
N TYR A 161 6.52 -10.50 -6.22
CA TYR A 161 5.34 -10.21 -7.02
C TYR A 161 4.16 -9.72 -6.18
N LEU A 162 3.91 -10.32 -5.01
CA LEU A 162 2.87 -9.81 -4.11
C LEU A 162 3.13 -8.38 -3.67
N TYR A 163 4.38 -8.03 -3.38
CA TYR A 163 4.78 -6.67 -3.05
C TYR A 163 4.47 -5.71 -4.21
N GLN A 164 4.91 -6.03 -5.43
CA GLN A 164 4.60 -5.24 -6.63
C GLN A 164 3.08 -5.12 -6.87
N CYS A 165 2.34 -6.22 -6.71
CA CYS A 165 0.89 -6.22 -6.88
C CYS A 165 0.18 -5.35 -5.83
N ARG A 166 0.70 -5.23 -4.61
CA ARG A 166 0.19 -4.28 -3.61
C ARG A 166 0.38 -2.83 -4.06
N GLN A 167 1.55 -2.49 -4.61
CA GLN A 167 1.81 -1.16 -5.14
C GLN A 167 0.88 -0.83 -6.32
N ARG A 168 0.75 -1.74 -7.29
CA ARG A 168 -0.18 -1.58 -8.42
C ARG A 168 -1.64 -1.47 -7.96
N ALA A 169 -2.05 -2.27 -6.97
CA ALA A 169 -3.40 -2.18 -6.43
C ALA A 169 -3.66 -0.83 -5.75
N ALA A 170 -2.68 -0.26 -5.04
CA ALA A 170 -2.78 1.08 -4.46
C ALA A 170 -2.93 2.14 -5.55
N GLU A 171 -2.11 2.10 -6.60
CA GLU A 171 -2.22 3.00 -7.76
C GLU A 171 -3.59 2.89 -8.44
N GLU A 172 -4.08 1.68 -8.66
CA GLU A 172 -5.40 1.45 -9.23
C GLU A 172 -6.54 1.97 -8.34
N MET A 173 -6.39 1.89 -7.02
CA MET A 173 -7.35 2.44 -6.05
C MET A 173 -7.37 3.98 -6.09
N VAL A 174 -6.20 4.62 -6.18
CA VAL A 174 -6.11 6.08 -6.35
C VAL A 174 -6.72 6.51 -7.68
N ASN A 175 -6.43 5.81 -8.77
CA ASN A 175 -7.04 6.09 -10.07
C ASN A 175 -8.57 5.86 -10.05
N MET A 176 -9.05 4.87 -9.30
CA MET A 176 -10.48 4.67 -9.05
C MET A 176 -11.09 5.83 -8.28
N LEU A 177 -10.38 6.36 -7.28
CA LEU A 177 -10.83 7.49 -6.47
C LEU A 177 -10.87 8.79 -7.28
N VAL A 178 -9.79 9.14 -7.97
CA VAL A 178 -9.64 10.44 -8.67
C VAL A 178 -10.33 10.44 -10.03
N HIS A 179 -10.09 9.43 -10.86
CA HIS A 179 -10.56 9.41 -12.26
C HIS A 179 -11.63 8.34 -12.54
N GLY A 180 -12.11 7.63 -11.52
CA GLY A 180 -13.04 6.51 -11.64
C GLY A 180 -12.44 5.19 -12.16
N GLY A 181 -11.25 5.25 -12.78
CA GLY A 181 -10.60 4.10 -13.41
C GLY A 181 -11.50 3.34 -14.40
N ALA A 182 -11.11 2.12 -14.77
CA ALA A 182 -11.94 1.26 -15.64
C ALA A 182 -13.28 0.84 -14.99
N LYS A 183 -13.38 0.92 -13.66
CA LYS A 183 -14.58 0.51 -12.94
C LYS A 183 -15.73 1.49 -13.19
N TYR A 184 -15.48 2.79 -13.09
CA TYR A 184 -16.53 3.82 -13.26
C TYR A 184 -16.50 4.48 -14.65
N ASN A 185 -15.40 4.40 -15.39
CA ASN A 185 -15.30 4.91 -16.75
C ASN A 185 -15.34 3.77 -17.79
N LYS A 186 -16.44 3.68 -18.56
CA LYS A 186 -16.63 2.65 -19.60
C LYS A 186 -15.59 2.73 -20.72
N ASN A 187 -15.14 3.94 -21.07
CA ASN A 187 -14.16 4.15 -22.15
C ASN A 187 -12.78 3.61 -21.77
N LYS A 188 -12.46 3.57 -20.47
CA LYS A 188 -11.22 2.99 -19.94
C LYS A 188 -11.27 1.46 -19.80
N ARG A 189 -12.40 0.81 -20.05
CA ARG A 189 -12.50 -0.65 -19.99
C ARG A 189 -11.92 -1.26 -21.26
N LYS A 190 -10.87 -2.08 -21.12
CA LYS A 190 -10.37 -2.90 -22.24
C LYS A 190 -11.50 -3.80 -22.74
N LYS A 191 -11.80 -3.76 -24.06
CA LYS A 191 -12.74 -4.68 -24.69
C LYS A 191 -12.21 -6.11 -24.47
N ARG A 192 -12.96 -6.93 -23.72
CA ARG A 192 -12.66 -8.36 -23.60
C ARG A 192 -13.31 -9.06 -24.78
N ASN A 193 -12.50 -9.64 -25.66
CA ASN A 193 -12.99 -10.62 -26.62
C ASN A 193 -13.55 -11.80 -25.82
N ARG A 194 -14.87 -11.97 -25.80
CA ARG A 194 -15.48 -13.21 -25.33
C ARG A 194 -15.05 -14.28 -26.33
N LYS A 195 -14.23 -15.24 -25.90
CA LYS A 195 -14.11 -16.50 -26.64
C LYS A 195 -15.51 -17.13 -26.62
N LYS A 196 -16.10 -17.29 -27.81
CA LYS A 196 -17.28 -18.14 -28.02
C LYS A 196 -16.87 -19.58 -27.76
#